data_AF-A0A077WWV7-F1
#
_entry.id   AF-A0A077WWV7-F1
#
_cell.length_a   1.000
_cell.length_b   1.000
_cell.length_c   1.000
_cell.angle_alpha   90.00
_cell.angle_beta   90.00
_cell.angle_gamma   90.00
#
_symmetry.space_group_name_H-M   'P 1'
#
loop_
_entity.id
_entity.type
_entity.pdbx_description
1 polymer ?
#
loop_
_entity_poly.entity_id
_entity_poly.type
_entity_poly.pdbx_seq_one_letter_code
_entity_poly.pdbx_strand_id
1 'polypeptide(L)'
;MADDSCSSIPNTSEPEIEILSKFRLKQRRVDQTDIEKKLLLYSYVPIEKLAEHVAQWRSIYVTKKPSDQWATVGIVDRCIVRKQYMVVRLTDMRGMHAHLFMTGKAFDALHDKINKATILGIFEPCIVWSSEMRADVAIQASRTDQLLLIGTSYDLVQCIQYVTQEKQCENMVDGRSGNYCDRHLERLCKRSKNTRMELASGDSALEIRWARVSKTPQGDVYESTSRMQSNTTTRKKEFTYTIKGLGSITSDGVHLQTRNTTSKEDKATKKKELTEFLRGRTDPGAEMLRLVNGIQDDRPKSPALSKDAMMKMGLSTRQVLTKEEAAAKKRSIDALLKTTANKEEETQKKQRYVYL
;
A
#
# COMPACT_ATOMS: atom_id res chain seq x y z
N MET A 1 -42.33 -6.96 49.68
CA MET A 1 -41.57 -5.70 49.84
C MET A 1 -40.22 -5.97 49.23
N ALA A 2 -40.07 -5.54 47.98
CA ALA A 2 -38.85 -5.70 47.19
C ALA A 2 -38.16 -4.33 47.22
N ASP A 3 -36.97 -4.28 47.80
CA ASP A 3 -36.16 -3.07 47.83
C ASP A 3 -35.40 -2.98 46.50
N ASP A 4 -35.94 -2.17 45.59
CA ASP A 4 -35.27 -1.72 44.37
C ASP A 4 -34.12 -0.77 44.75
N SER A 5 -32.92 -1.31 44.94
CA SER A 5 -31.70 -0.51 45.00
C SER A 5 -31.32 -0.09 43.58
N CYS A 6 -31.90 1.03 43.15
CA CYS A 6 -31.49 1.78 41.96
C CYS A 6 -30.01 2.15 42.07
N SER A 7 -29.15 1.45 41.31
CA SER A 7 -27.74 1.80 41.17
C SER A 7 -27.63 3.10 40.37
N SER A 8 -27.46 4.20 41.08
CA SER A 8 -27.12 5.51 40.54
C SER A 8 -25.83 5.43 39.72
N ILE A 9 -25.93 5.65 38.41
CA ILE A 9 -24.78 6.03 37.57
C ILE A 9 -24.72 7.56 37.54
N PRO A 10 -23.73 8.16 38.20
CA PRO A 10 -23.21 9.42 37.69
C PRO A 10 -21.68 9.39 37.75
N ASN A 11 -21.02 8.85 36.72
CA ASN A 11 -19.60 9.13 36.53
C ASN A 11 -19.45 10.19 35.43
N THR A 12 -19.74 11.44 35.81
CA THR A 12 -19.16 12.64 35.18
C THR A 12 -17.73 12.81 35.70
N SER A 13 -16.87 11.83 35.44
CA SER A 13 -15.43 11.99 35.58
C SER A 13 -14.91 12.60 34.28
N GLU A 14 -14.18 13.72 34.37
CA GLU A 14 -13.54 14.32 33.20
C GLU A 14 -12.71 13.25 32.46
N PRO A 15 -12.78 13.21 31.12
CA PRO A 15 -12.08 12.18 30.36
C PRO A 15 -10.56 12.38 30.49
N GLU A 16 -9.86 11.30 30.81
CA GLU A 16 -8.41 11.31 30.96
C GLU A 16 -7.73 11.65 29.63
N ILE A 17 -6.70 12.50 29.65
CA ILE A 17 -5.99 12.94 28.44
C ILE A 17 -4.64 12.21 28.35
N GLU A 18 -4.38 11.60 27.20
CA GLU A 18 -3.10 10.97 26.91
C GLU A 18 -2.05 12.01 26.50
N ILE A 19 -0.83 11.92 27.01
CA ILE A 19 0.18 13.00 26.90
C ILE A 19 0.71 13.19 25.48
N LEU A 20 0.92 12.11 24.71
CA LEU A 20 1.54 12.18 23.38
C LEU A 20 0.59 12.71 22.31
N SER A 21 -0.53 12.03 22.19
CA SER A 21 -1.55 12.22 21.17
C SER A 21 -2.57 13.27 21.57
N LYS A 22 -2.65 13.60 22.87
CA LYS A 22 -3.66 14.49 23.44
C LYS A 22 -5.08 13.98 23.19
N PHE A 23 -5.23 12.67 22.98
CA PHE A 23 -6.54 12.05 22.85
C PHE A 23 -7.16 11.86 24.22
N ARG A 24 -8.48 12.10 24.27
CA ARG A 24 -9.30 11.83 25.43
C ARG A 24 -9.63 10.34 25.44
N LEU A 25 -9.32 9.68 26.55
CA LEU A 25 -9.52 8.25 26.74
C LEU A 25 -10.86 8.01 27.44
N LYS A 26 -11.64 7.05 26.92
CA LYS A 26 -12.79 6.50 27.64
C LYS A 26 -12.35 5.43 28.63
N GLN A 27 -11.39 4.59 28.22
CA GLN A 27 -10.80 3.56 29.08
C GLN A 27 -9.32 3.40 28.74
N ARG A 28 -8.45 3.61 29.73
CA ARG A 28 -7.02 3.31 29.65
C ARG A 28 -6.78 1.82 29.87
N ARG A 29 -5.87 1.25 29.06
CA ARG A 29 -5.41 -0.15 29.19
C ARG A 29 -3.96 -0.26 29.64
N VAL A 30 -3.17 0.80 29.47
CA VAL A 30 -1.73 0.83 29.82
C VAL A 30 -1.44 2.06 30.67
N ASP A 31 -0.69 1.83 31.75
CA ASP A 31 -0.27 2.87 32.67
C ASP A 31 0.64 3.89 31.98
N GLN A 32 0.51 5.15 32.39
CA GLN A 32 1.22 6.26 31.78
C GLN A 32 2.74 6.13 31.90
N THR A 33 3.22 5.65 33.05
CA THR A 33 4.65 5.49 33.35
C THR A 33 5.33 4.50 32.39
N ASP A 34 4.61 3.46 31.96
CA ASP A 34 5.15 2.47 31.03
C ASP A 34 5.21 3.00 29.60
N ILE A 35 4.29 3.90 29.23
CA ILE A 35 4.37 4.64 27.97
C ILE A 35 5.58 5.56 27.99
N GLU A 36 5.77 6.33 29.06
CA GLU A 36 6.92 7.23 29.25
C GLU A 36 8.26 6.50 29.16
N LYS A 37 8.39 5.34 29.83
CA LYS A 37 9.59 4.50 29.74
C LYS A 37 9.87 4.04 28.30
N LYS A 38 8.83 3.63 27.56
CA LYS A 38 9.00 3.24 26.14
C LYS A 38 9.41 4.43 25.29
N LEU A 39 8.84 5.60 25.53
CA LEU A 39 9.14 6.81 24.75
C LEU A 39 10.57 7.31 24.89
N LEU A 40 11.21 7.10 26.04
CA LEU A 40 12.63 7.46 26.21
C LEU A 40 13.54 6.75 25.18
N LEU A 41 13.08 5.61 24.64
CA LEU A 41 13.81 4.83 23.64
C LEU A 41 13.46 5.21 22.20
N TYR A 42 12.34 5.91 21.96
CA TYR A 42 11.79 6.10 20.62
C TYR A 42 11.45 7.55 20.33
N SER A 43 11.82 8.01 19.12
CA SER A 43 11.39 9.32 18.64
C SER A 43 9.89 9.31 18.26
N TYR A 44 9.09 10.16 18.89
CA TYR A 44 7.66 10.24 18.57
C TYR A 44 7.40 11.03 17.28
N VAL A 45 6.68 10.42 16.34
CA VAL A 45 6.27 11.01 15.07
C VAL A 45 4.73 10.98 14.99
N PRO A 46 4.04 12.14 14.99
CA PRO A 46 2.60 12.17 14.84
C PRO A 46 2.17 11.75 13.42
N ILE A 47 0.98 11.19 13.27
CA ILE A 47 0.45 10.72 11.97
C ILE A 47 0.45 11.85 10.93
N GLU A 48 0.20 13.09 11.33
CA GLU A 48 0.23 14.25 10.43
C GLU A 48 1.58 14.41 9.69
N LYS A 49 2.69 14.16 10.40
CA LYS A 49 4.06 14.29 9.87
C LYS A 49 4.60 12.97 9.31
N LEU A 50 3.80 11.90 9.36
CA LEU A 50 4.24 10.57 8.96
C LEU A 50 4.56 10.51 7.47
N ALA A 51 3.78 11.19 6.62
CA ALA A 51 4.04 11.26 5.18
C ALA A 51 5.38 11.94 4.87
N GLU A 52 5.70 13.03 5.56
CA GLU A 52 6.97 13.73 5.42
C GLU A 52 8.14 12.87 5.92
N HIS A 53 7.96 12.22 7.08
CA HIS A 53 8.97 11.31 7.64
C HIS A 53 9.29 10.16 6.67
N VAL A 54 8.27 9.53 6.09
CA VAL A 54 8.45 8.46 5.09
C VAL A 54 9.04 8.99 3.78
N ALA A 55 8.69 10.22 3.37
CA ALA A 55 9.30 10.85 2.19
C ALA A 55 10.79 11.13 2.40
N GLN A 56 11.19 11.56 3.61
CA GLN A 56 12.61 11.74 3.97
C GLN A 56 13.38 10.41 3.94
N TRP A 57 12.77 9.31 4.40
CA TRP A 57 13.32 7.96 4.27
C TRP A 57 13.59 7.55 2.81
N ARG A 58 12.74 7.99 1.88
CA ARG A 58 12.86 7.71 0.44
C ARG A 58 13.86 8.61 -0.27
N SER A 59 14.04 9.83 0.21
CA SER A 59 14.87 10.82 -0.46
C SER A 59 16.36 10.45 -0.40
N ILE A 60 17.00 10.38 -1.56
CA ILE A 60 18.44 10.18 -1.69
C ILE A 60 19.19 11.47 -1.27
N TYR A 61 18.52 12.62 -1.35
CA TYR A 61 19.12 13.94 -1.13
C TYR A 61 19.19 14.36 0.35
N VAL A 62 18.70 13.53 1.27
CA VAL A 62 18.76 13.82 2.70
C VAL A 62 20.08 13.28 3.26
N THR A 63 20.95 14.19 3.71
CA THR A 63 22.29 13.87 4.23
C THR A 63 22.27 12.99 5.47
N LYS A 64 21.23 13.12 6.31
CA LYS A 64 21.03 12.32 7.52
C LYS A 64 19.65 11.68 7.50
N LYS A 65 19.60 10.37 7.26
CA LYS A 65 18.35 9.62 7.32
C LYS A 65 17.76 9.68 8.73
N PRO A 66 16.43 9.77 8.87
CA PRO A 66 15.76 9.58 10.15
C PRO A 66 16.14 8.24 10.80
N SER A 67 16.11 8.19 12.13
CA SER A 67 16.41 6.96 12.89
C SER A 67 15.33 5.90 12.71
N ASP A 68 15.72 4.62 12.67
CA ASP A 68 14.78 3.48 12.68
C ASP A 68 13.94 3.41 13.98
N GLN A 69 14.46 3.98 15.07
CA GLN A 69 13.81 4.03 16.38
C GLN A 69 12.82 5.18 16.47
N TRP A 70 11.64 4.96 15.90
CA TRP A 70 10.52 5.90 15.99
C TRP A 70 9.21 5.20 16.34
N ALA A 71 8.29 5.99 16.88
CA ALA A 71 6.98 5.54 17.29
C ALA A 71 5.90 6.51 16.83
N THR A 72 4.70 5.99 16.57
CA THR A 72 3.52 6.79 16.23
C THR A 72 2.31 6.30 16.98
N VAL A 73 1.35 7.19 17.22
CA VAL A 73 0.10 6.86 17.90
C VAL A 73 -1.05 7.22 16.99
N GLY A 74 -2.04 6.34 16.90
CA GLY A 74 -3.22 6.54 16.06
C GLY A 74 -4.47 5.88 16.62
N ILE A 75 -5.63 6.41 16.23
CA ILE A 75 -6.92 5.81 16.55
C ILE A 75 -7.35 4.92 15.38
N VAL A 76 -7.86 3.74 15.69
CA VAL A 76 -8.46 2.83 14.72
C VAL A 76 -9.81 3.35 14.25
N ASP A 77 -9.86 3.75 12.99
CA ASP A 77 -11.09 4.18 12.32
C ASP A 77 -11.78 2.99 11.65
N ARG A 78 -11.02 2.17 10.92
CA ARG A 78 -11.52 0.94 10.28
C ARG A 78 -10.58 -0.22 10.51
N CYS A 79 -11.15 -1.40 10.73
CA CYS A 79 -10.43 -2.66 10.85
C CYS A 79 -11.02 -3.69 9.88
N ILE A 80 -10.15 -4.38 9.14
CA ILE A 80 -10.51 -5.46 8.23
C ILE A 80 -9.67 -6.67 8.61
N VAL A 81 -10.32 -7.64 9.22
CA VAL A 81 -9.67 -8.89 9.65
C VAL A 81 -9.73 -9.90 8.50
N ARG A 82 -8.59 -10.53 8.19
CA ARG A 82 -8.47 -11.67 7.27
C ARG A 82 -7.89 -12.87 8.03
N LYS A 83 -7.78 -14.03 7.39
CA LYS A 83 -7.32 -15.27 8.04
C LYS A 83 -5.88 -15.21 8.57
N GLN A 84 -5.01 -14.42 7.95
CA GLN A 84 -3.55 -14.41 8.23
C GLN A 84 -2.99 -13.02 8.55
N TYR A 85 -3.80 -11.99 8.37
CA TYR A 85 -3.40 -10.61 8.57
C TYR A 85 -4.62 -9.72 8.83
N MET A 86 -4.37 -8.53 9.35
CA MET A 86 -5.39 -7.52 9.56
C MET A 86 -4.92 -6.19 8.99
N VAL A 87 -5.82 -5.50 8.30
CA VAL A 87 -5.59 -4.15 7.78
C VAL A 87 -6.34 -3.17 8.66
N VAL A 88 -5.62 -2.19 9.20
CA VAL A 88 -6.15 -1.19 10.10
C VAL A 88 -5.94 0.18 9.47
N ARG A 89 -7.00 0.96 9.37
CA ARG A 89 -6.91 2.38 9.02
C ARG A 89 -6.83 3.18 10.32
N LEU A 90 -5.70 3.87 10.48
CA LEU A 90 -5.43 4.77 11.59
C LEU A 90 -5.79 6.20 11.21
N THR A 91 -6.19 6.98 12.20
CA THR A 91 -6.45 8.41 12.04
C THR A 91 -6.02 9.20 13.28
N ASP A 92 -5.68 10.46 13.05
CA ASP A 92 -5.45 11.48 14.08
C ASP A 92 -6.72 12.31 14.35
N MET A 93 -7.88 11.91 13.82
CA MET A 93 -9.15 12.67 13.81
C MET A 93 -9.10 14.02 13.08
N ARG A 94 -7.92 14.50 12.68
CA ARG A 94 -7.65 15.72 11.90
C ARG A 94 -7.64 15.50 10.39
N GLY A 95 -8.22 14.38 9.93
CA GLY A 95 -8.33 14.04 8.51
C GLY A 95 -7.09 13.40 7.87
N MET A 96 -6.03 13.15 8.64
CA MET A 96 -4.88 12.36 8.20
C MET A 96 -5.11 10.88 8.47
N HIS A 97 -4.69 10.04 7.51
CA HIS A 97 -4.85 8.60 7.56
C HIS A 97 -3.53 7.87 7.30
N ALA A 98 -3.38 6.73 7.95
CA ALA A 98 -2.31 5.79 7.69
C ALA A 98 -2.86 4.36 7.72
N HIS A 99 -2.29 3.47 6.91
CA HIS A 99 -2.64 2.06 6.91
C HIS A 99 -1.62 1.26 7.72
N LEU A 100 -2.10 0.49 8.69
CA LEU A 100 -1.30 -0.47 9.44
C LEU A 100 -1.66 -1.90 9.01
N PHE A 101 -0.65 -2.62 8.57
CA PHE A 101 -0.73 -4.03 8.23
C PHE A 101 -0.16 -4.87 9.37
N MET A 102 -1.02 -5.61 10.06
CA MET A 102 -0.62 -6.51 11.14
C MET A 102 -0.51 -7.93 10.61
N THR A 103 0.64 -8.55 10.85
CA THR A 103 1.00 -9.86 10.30
C THR A 103 1.67 -10.72 11.37
N GLY A 104 1.67 -12.05 11.20
CA GLY A 104 2.41 -12.96 12.10
C GLY A 104 1.96 -12.87 13.56
N LYS A 105 2.94 -12.87 14.50
CA LYS A 105 2.67 -12.93 15.95
C LYS A 105 1.85 -11.75 16.46
N ALA A 106 2.04 -10.57 15.88
CA ALA A 106 1.27 -9.37 16.21
C ALA A 106 -0.23 -9.57 15.91
N PHE A 107 -0.55 -10.21 14.79
CA PHE A 107 -1.92 -10.52 14.40
C PHE A 107 -2.55 -11.54 15.37
N ASP A 108 -1.88 -12.67 15.59
CA ASP A 108 -2.41 -13.74 16.44
C ASP A 108 -2.74 -13.25 17.86
N ALA A 109 -1.90 -12.37 18.43
CA ALA A 109 -2.06 -11.91 19.81
C ALA A 109 -3.05 -10.74 20.00
N LEU A 110 -3.22 -9.86 19.00
CA LEU A 110 -3.98 -8.62 19.16
C LEU A 110 -5.27 -8.52 18.31
N HIS A 111 -5.50 -9.40 17.34
CA HIS A 111 -6.62 -9.26 16.41
C HIS A 111 -7.99 -9.13 17.11
N ASP A 112 -8.26 -9.93 18.15
CA ASP A 112 -9.52 -9.90 18.91
C ASP A 112 -9.65 -8.68 19.85
N LYS A 113 -8.54 -8.03 20.16
CA LYS A 113 -8.51 -6.91 21.12
C LYS A 113 -8.67 -5.55 20.46
N ILE A 114 -8.49 -5.47 19.14
CA ILE A 114 -8.50 -4.24 18.36
C ILE A 114 -9.88 -4.01 17.75
N ASN A 115 -10.61 -3.07 18.32
CA ASN A 115 -11.90 -2.61 17.81
C ASN A 115 -11.80 -1.20 17.23
N LYS A 116 -12.86 -0.73 16.58
CA LYS A 116 -12.99 0.69 16.20
C LYS A 116 -12.85 1.57 17.45
N ALA A 117 -12.31 2.77 17.27
CA ALA A 117 -11.96 3.73 18.33
C ALA A 117 -10.87 3.25 19.31
N THR A 118 -10.19 2.13 19.06
CA THR A 118 -9.02 1.74 19.87
C THR A 118 -7.83 2.65 19.54
N ILE A 119 -7.11 3.12 20.55
CA ILE A 119 -5.86 3.88 20.40
C ILE A 119 -4.70 2.90 20.43
N LEU A 120 -3.91 2.92 19.36
CA LEU A 120 -2.75 2.08 19.16
C LEU A 120 -1.48 2.92 19.13
N GLY A 121 -0.54 2.58 20.00
CA GLY A 121 0.86 2.99 19.90
C GLY A 121 1.62 1.97 19.06
N ILE A 122 2.40 2.45 18.10
CA ILE A 122 3.13 1.65 17.14
C ILE A 122 4.60 2.03 17.22
N PHE A 123 5.45 1.07 17.50
CA PHE A 123 6.88 1.25 17.77
C PHE A 123 7.70 0.50 16.72
N GLU A 124 8.73 1.15 16.18
CA GLU A 124 9.63 0.61 15.14
C GLU A 124 8.89 -0.12 14.00
N PRO A 125 7.85 0.46 13.38
CA PRO A 125 7.15 -0.24 12.32
C PRO A 125 7.98 -0.30 11.04
N CYS A 126 7.77 -1.36 10.25
CA CYS A 126 8.34 -1.44 8.91
C CYS A 126 7.53 -0.57 7.95
N ILE A 127 8.17 0.37 7.27
CA ILE A 127 7.50 1.19 6.24
C ILE A 127 7.14 0.30 5.04
N VAL A 128 5.89 0.40 4.59
CA VAL A 128 5.36 -0.32 3.43
C VAL A 128 5.16 0.66 2.28
N TRP A 129 5.66 0.26 1.11
CA TRP A 129 5.62 1.11 -0.07
C TRP A 129 4.34 0.86 -0.87
N SER A 130 3.67 1.95 -1.23
CA SER A 130 2.62 1.94 -2.23
C SER A 130 3.21 1.92 -3.63
N SER A 131 2.50 1.29 -4.56
CA SER A 131 2.80 1.44 -5.98
C SER A 131 2.40 2.82 -6.52
N GLU A 132 1.50 3.52 -5.83
CA GLU A 132 0.92 4.78 -6.27
C GLU A 132 1.54 5.98 -5.54
N MET A 133 1.83 7.05 -6.27
CA MET A 133 2.48 8.26 -5.72
C MET A 133 1.63 9.06 -4.73
N ARG A 134 0.30 8.89 -4.74
CA ARG A 134 -0.65 9.63 -3.89
C ARG A 134 -1.33 8.76 -2.84
N ALA A 135 -0.81 7.56 -2.60
CA ALA A 135 -1.37 6.67 -1.59
C ALA A 135 -1.09 7.19 -0.18
N ASP A 136 -2.00 6.90 0.74
CA ASP A 136 -1.78 7.12 2.16
C ASP A 136 -0.59 6.27 2.64
N VAL A 137 0.10 6.75 3.67
CA VAL A 137 1.26 6.05 4.22
C VAL A 137 0.84 4.70 4.77
N ALA A 138 1.58 3.66 4.44
CA ALA A 138 1.41 2.34 5.00
C ALA A 138 2.60 1.90 5.84
N ILE A 139 2.31 1.19 6.91
CA ILE A 139 3.26 0.62 7.85
C ILE A 139 2.88 -0.82 8.18
N GLN A 140 3.85 -1.67 8.46
CA GLN A 140 3.67 -3.08 8.80
C GLN A 140 4.25 -3.36 10.19
N ALA A 141 3.47 -4.07 11.00
CA ALA A 141 3.91 -4.62 12.28
C ALA A 141 3.79 -6.15 12.25
N SER A 142 4.84 -6.83 12.69
CA SER A 142 4.92 -8.30 12.72
C SER A 142 5.16 -8.84 14.14
N ARG A 143 5.87 -8.07 14.96
CA ARG A 143 6.16 -8.42 16.36
C ARG A 143 5.08 -7.86 17.27
N THR A 144 4.79 -8.59 18.35
CA THR A 144 3.88 -8.15 19.41
C THR A 144 4.37 -6.88 20.10
N ASP A 145 5.68 -6.74 20.29
CA ASP A 145 6.26 -5.62 21.05
C ASP A 145 6.16 -4.28 20.30
N GLN A 146 5.96 -4.33 18.99
CA GLN A 146 5.78 -3.16 18.13
C GLN A 146 4.40 -2.52 18.31
N LEU A 147 3.44 -3.19 18.95
CA LEU A 147 2.08 -2.70 19.12
C LEU A 147 1.74 -2.57 20.60
N LEU A 148 1.16 -1.44 20.97
CA LEU A 148 0.68 -1.16 22.32
C LEU A 148 -0.77 -0.68 22.26
N LEU A 149 -1.64 -1.39 22.96
CA LEU A 149 -3.04 -1.02 23.13
C LEU A 149 -3.15 0.01 24.27
N ILE A 150 -3.18 1.30 23.94
CA ILE A 150 -3.20 2.37 24.95
C ILE A 150 -4.57 2.44 25.63
N GLY A 151 -5.66 2.36 24.85
CA GLY A 151 -7.01 2.50 25.36
C GLY A 151 -8.06 2.64 24.27
N THR A 152 -9.22 3.15 24.64
CA THR A 152 -10.30 3.51 23.71
C THR A 152 -10.49 5.02 23.70
N SER A 153 -10.65 5.61 22.52
CA SER A 153 -10.89 7.05 22.40
C SER A 153 -12.32 7.38 22.80
N TYR A 154 -12.47 8.52 23.47
CA TYR A 154 -13.77 9.09 23.80
C TYR A 154 -14.38 9.85 22.62
N ASP A 155 -13.52 10.43 21.78
CA ASP A 155 -13.90 11.41 20.76
C ASP A 155 -14.26 10.81 19.41
N LEU A 156 -13.82 9.57 19.10
CA LEU A 156 -14.11 8.98 17.80
C LEU A 156 -15.49 8.32 17.83
N VAL A 157 -16.48 8.98 17.23
CA VAL A 157 -17.87 8.54 17.22
C VAL A 157 -18.34 8.17 15.81
N GLN A 158 -19.35 7.30 15.72
CA GLN A 158 -19.96 6.96 14.44
C GLN A 158 -20.94 8.05 14.02
N CYS A 159 -20.97 8.38 12.73
CA CYS A 159 -21.90 9.37 12.20
C CYS A 159 -23.36 8.99 12.50
N ILE A 160 -24.14 9.93 13.04
CA ILE A 160 -25.53 9.70 13.49
C ILE A 160 -26.47 9.39 12.31
N GLN A 161 -26.12 9.85 11.11
CA GLN A 161 -27.07 9.88 10.01
C GLN A 161 -27.17 8.56 9.24
N TYR A 162 -28.34 8.29 8.66
CA TYR A 162 -28.63 7.05 7.94
C TYR A 162 -28.29 7.16 6.45
N VAL A 163 -27.74 6.08 5.88
CA VAL A 163 -27.47 5.97 4.43
C VAL A 163 -28.73 5.51 3.71
N THR A 164 -29.40 4.53 4.32
CA THR A 164 -30.66 3.92 3.91
C THR A 164 -31.51 3.80 5.18
N GLN A 165 -32.84 3.68 5.07
CA GLN A 165 -33.75 3.70 6.24
C GLN A 165 -33.32 2.74 7.37
N GLU A 166 -32.72 1.59 7.03
CA GLU A 166 -32.27 0.59 7.99
C GLU A 166 -30.76 0.61 8.28
N LYS A 167 -29.96 1.37 7.52
CA LYS A 167 -28.50 1.32 7.59
C LYS A 167 -27.90 2.65 8.03
N GLN A 168 -27.37 2.70 9.25
CA GLN A 168 -26.61 3.83 9.76
C GLN A 168 -25.28 3.99 9.00
N CYS A 169 -24.79 5.23 8.90
CA CYS A 169 -23.48 5.51 8.32
C CYS A 169 -22.35 4.85 9.12
N GLU A 170 -21.48 4.11 8.45
CA GLU A 170 -20.30 3.47 9.07
C GLU A 170 -19.07 4.39 9.18
N ASN A 171 -19.19 5.66 8.77
CA ASN A 171 -18.07 6.61 8.84
C ASN A 171 -17.88 7.10 10.28
N MET A 172 -16.63 7.07 10.74
CA MET A 172 -16.23 7.64 12.02
C MET A 172 -15.94 9.14 11.86
N VAL A 173 -16.26 9.92 12.88
CA VAL A 173 -16.11 11.38 12.94
C VAL A 173 -15.53 11.79 14.31
N ASP A 174 -14.91 12.96 14.37
CA ASP A 174 -14.52 13.57 15.64
C ASP A 174 -15.74 14.20 16.30
N GLY A 175 -16.21 13.62 17.40
CA GLY A 175 -17.37 14.09 18.15
C GLY A 175 -17.21 15.50 18.72
N ARG A 176 -15.97 16.03 18.79
CA ARG A 176 -15.72 17.42 19.20
C ARG A 176 -16.03 18.42 18.08
N SER A 177 -15.77 18.03 16.83
CA SER A 177 -16.04 18.90 15.68
C SER A 177 -17.47 18.73 15.17
N GLY A 178 -18.08 17.55 15.37
CA GLY A 178 -19.50 17.36 15.16
C GLY A 178 -19.92 15.90 15.03
N ASN A 179 -21.22 15.71 14.80
CA ASN A 179 -21.85 14.38 14.77
C ASN A 179 -22.07 13.81 13.36
N TYR A 180 -21.69 14.56 12.32
CA TYR A 180 -21.96 14.25 10.92
C TYR A 180 -20.66 14.12 10.14
N CYS A 181 -20.56 13.09 9.28
CA CYS A 181 -19.43 12.99 8.35
C CYS A 181 -19.61 13.98 7.19
N ASP A 182 -18.52 14.32 6.49
CA ASP A 182 -18.50 15.31 5.41
C ASP A 182 -19.62 15.11 4.38
N ARG A 183 -19.87 13.86 3.98
CA ARG A 183 -20.93 13.53 3.01
C ARG A 183 -22.32 13.86 3.54
N HIS A 184 -22.59 13.59 4.81
CA HIS A 184 -23.90 13.88 5.42
C HIS A 184 -24.02 15.34 5.83
N LEU A 185 -22.92 15.98 6.21
CA LEU A 185 -22.85 17.41 6.45
C LEU A 185 -23.16 18.18 5.16
N GLU A 186 -22.53 17.83 4.03
CA GLU A 186 -22.80 18.44 2.73
C GLU A 186 -24.29 18.30 2.33
N ARG A 187 -24.89 17.13 2.55
CA ARG A 187 -26.33 16.91 2.29
C ARG A 187 -27.22 17.77 3.18
N LEU A 188 -26.91 17.87 4.47
CA LEU A 188 -27.66 18.71 5.41
C LEU A 188 -27.58 20.18 5.02
N CYS A 189 -26.40 20.64 4.62
CA CYS A 189 -26.19 22.01 4.17
C CYS A 189 -26.91 22.30 2.85
N LYS A 190 -26.87 21.37 1.88
CA LYS A 190 -27.67 21.48 0.65
C LYS A 190 -29.17 21.52 0.93
N ARG A 191 -29.66 20.68 1.87
CA ARG A 191 -31.06 20.70 2.28
C ARG A 191 -31.45 22.02 2.93
N SER A 192 -30.60 22.56 3.80
CA SER A 192 -30.82 23.87 4.44
C SER A 192 -30.88 25.00 3.41
N LYS A 193 -29.93 25.02 2.46
CA LYS A 193 -29.91 25.97 1.33
C LYS A 193 -31.21 25.91 0.51
N ASN A 194 -31.70 24.71 0.20
CA ASN A 194 -32.93 24.56 -0.58
C ASN A 194 -34.20 24.91 0.21
N THR A 195 -34.16 24.82 1.54
CA THR A 195 -35.34 25.11 2.39
C THR A 195 -35.46 26.61 2.70
N ARG A 196 -34.33 27.32 2.76
CA ARG A 196 -34.29 28.74 3.11
C ARG A 196 -33.90 29.58 1.91
N MET A 197 -34.89 30.27 1.34
CA MET A 197 -34.70 31.10 0.13
C MET A 197 -33.65 32.21 0.32
N GLU A 198 -33.46 32.69 1.56
CA GLU A 198 -32.38 33.61 1.96
C GLU A 198 -30.96 33.04 1.76
N LEU A 199 -30.79 31.72 1.82
CA LEU A 199 -29.52 31.01 1.59
C LEU A 199 -29.37 30.52 0.15
N ALA A 200 -30.42 30.63 -0.66
CA ALA A 200 -30.45 30.18 -2.06
C ALA A 200 -29.86 31.21 -3.02
N SER A 201 -29.85 32.50 -2.66
CA SER A 201 -29.51 33.61 -3.57
C SER A 201 -28.00 33.95 -3.66
N GLY A 202 -27.12 33.10 -3.15
CA GLY A 202 -25.67 33.28 -3.26
C GLY A 202 -25.01 32.18 -4.09
N ASP A 203 -24.41 32.55 -5.22
CA ASP A 203 -23.50 31.69 -6.01
C ASP A 203 -22.20 31.36 -5.26
N SER A 204 -22.08 31.84 -4.01
CA SER A 204 -21.14 31.35 -3.03
C SER A 204 -21.47 29.90 -2.71
N ALA A 205 -20.84 28.99 -3.44
CA ALA A 205 -20.66 27.62 -3.00
C ALA A 205 -20.01 27.65 -1.61
N LEU A 206 -20.84 27.62 -0.56
CA LEU A 206 -20.44 27.28 0.80
C LEU A 206 -19.80 25.90 0.71
N GLU A 207 -18.51 25.88 0.39
CA GLU A 207 -17.67 24.71 0.42
C GLU A 207 -17.40 24.43 1.89
N ILE A 208 -18.34 23.72 2.51
CA ILE A 208 -18.23 23.25 3.89
C ILE A 208 -17.34 22.02 3.83
N ARG A 209 -16.04 22.27 3.64
CA ARG A 209 -14.99 21.27 3.70
C ARG A 209 -13.88 21.86 4.55
N TRP A 210 -13.34 21.03 5.43
CA TRP A 210 -12.13 21.33 6.18
C TRP A 210 -10.97 21.42 5.18
N ALA A 211 -10.80 22.60 4.58
CA ALA A 211 -9.73 22.84 3.64
C ALA A 211 -8.40 22.76 4.38
N ARG A 212 -7.49 21.91 3.89
CA ARG A 212 -6.12 21.90 4.37
C ARG A 212 -5.39 23.05 3.68
N VAL A 213 -4.76 23.93 4.45
CA VAL A 213 -3.86 24.94 3.90
C VAL A 213 -2.55 24.25 3.55
N SER A 214 -2.30 24.00 2.27
CA SER A 214 -0.98 23.59 1.78
C SER A 214 -0.18 24.85 1.43
N LYS A 215 0.97 25.00 2.09
CA LYS A 215 1.88 26.11 1.81
C LYS A 215 2.70 25.77 0.59
N THR A 216 2.38 26.40 -0.53
CA THR A 216 3.24 26.38 -1.72
C THR A 216 4.16 27.60 -1.71
N PRO A 217 5.32 27.54 -2.37
CA PRO A 217 6.22 28.71 -2.49
C PRO A 217 5.57 29.93 -3.20
N GLN A 218 4.40 29.75 -3.82
CA GLN A 218 3.60 30.80 -4.45
C GLN A 218 2.44 31.32 -3.58
N GLY A 219 2.26 30.81 -2.34
CA GLY A 219 1.21 31.22 -1.41
C GLY A 219 0.48 30.05 -0.74
N ASP A 220 -0.49 30.39 0.10
CA ASP A 220 -1.37 29.46 0.79
C ASP A 220 -2.44 28.93 -0.18
N VAL A 221 -2.37 27.64 -0.52
CA VAL A 221 -3.39 26.96 -1.32
C VAL A 221 -4.30 26.18 -0.38
N TYR A 222 -5.59 26.52 -0.39
CA TYR A 222 -6.62 25.77 0.32
C TYR A 222 -6.94 24.52 -0.50
N GLU A 223 -6.32 23.39 -0.15
CA GLU A 223 -6.60 22.10 -0.77
C GLU A 223 -7.72 21.40 0.02
N SER A 224 -8.90 21.26 -0.58
CA SER A 224 -9.91 20.33 -0.08
C SER A 224 -9.30 18.93 -0.03
N THR A 225 -9.33 18.33 1.15
CA THR A 225 -8.84 16.96 1.40
C THR A 225 -9.60 15.89 0.63
N SER A 226 -10.77 16.24 0.11
CA SER A 226 -11.32 15.56 -1.05
C SER A 226 -10.89 16.32 -2.31
N ARG A 227 -9.73 15.95 -2.87
CA ARG A 227 -9.47 16.19 -4.29
C ARG A 227 -10.69 15.66 -5.04
N MET A 228 -11.37 16.53 -5.79
CA MET A 228 -12.55 16.19 -6.59
C MET A 228 -12.47 14.76 -7.09
N GLN A 229 -13.34 13.91 -6.56
CA GLN A 229 -13.72 12.69 -7.26
C GLN A 229 -14.48 13.18 -8.48
N SER A 230 -13.80 13.23 -9.62
CA SER A 230 -14.45 13.40 -10.91
C SER A 230 -15.59 12.37 -11.00
N ASN A 231 -16.74 12.82 -11.52
CA ASN A 231 -18.03 12.13 -11.62
C ASN A 231 -18.04 10.84 -12.47
N THR A 232 -16.93 10.12 -12.56
CA THR A 232 -16.91 8.74 -13.02
C THR A 232 -17.07 7.85 -11.78
N THR A 233 -18.33 7.52 -11.45
CA THR A 233 -18.72 6.37 -10.63
C THR A 233 -17.79 6.05 -9.45
N THR A 234 -17.97 6.71 -8.30
CA THR A 234 -17.69 6.26 -6.91
C THR A 234 -16.80 5.00 -6.71
N ARG A 235 -15.61 4.93 -7.31
CA ARG A 235 -14.62 3.93 -6.94
C ARG A 235 -13.83 4.51 -5.80
N LYS A 236 -13.99 3.92 -4.61
CA LYS A 236 -13.01 4.05 -3.55
C LYS A 236 -11.64 3.82 -4.22
N LYS A 237 -10.71 4.78 -4.11
CA LYS A 237 -9.36 4.56 -4.65
C LYS A 237 -8.71 3.52 -3.75
N GLU A 238 -8.72 2.28 -4.21
CA GLU A 238 -8.08 1.17 -3.54
C GLU A 238 -6.59 1.24 -3.82
N PHE A 239 -5.82 1.72 -2.84
CA PHE A 239 -4.37 1.78 -2.97
C PHE A 239 -3.77 0.39 -2.82
N THR A 240 -2.78 0.07 -3.65
CA THR A 240 -2.05 -1.21 -3.59
C THR A 240 -0.70 -1.04 -2.89
N TYR A 241 -0.43 -1.92 -1.93
CA TYR A 241 0.76 -1.94 -1.08
C TYR A 241 1.50 -3.27 -1.19
N THR A 242 2.82 -3.23 -1.23
CA THR A 242 3.65 -4.46 -1.30
C THR A 242 4.14 -4.83 0.09
N ILE A 243 3.55 -5.85 0.69
CA ILE A 243 3.84 -6.29 2.06
C ILE A 243 4.89 -7.39 2.06
N LYS A 244 5.87 -7.29 2.96
CA LYS A 244 6.91 -8.33 3.11
C LYS A 244 6.26 -9.64 3.56
N GLY A 245 6.44 -10.70 2.78
CA GLY A 245 5.94 -12.05 3.05
C GLY A 245 4.51 -12.34 2.56
N LEU A 246 3.70 -11.32 2.23
CA LEU A 246 2.32 -11.49 1.76
C LEU A 246 2.08 -10.98 0.34
N GLY A 247 3.01 -10.26 -0.29
CA GLY A 247 2.83 -9.74 -1.64
C GLY A 247 1.95 -8.49 -1.70
N SER A 248 1.29 -8.26 -2.84
CA SER A 248 0.51 -7.05 -3.09
C SER A 248 -0.89 -7.13 -2.49
N ILE A 249 -1.21 -6.21 -1.59
CA ILE A 249 -2.50 -6.14 -0.88
C ILE A 249 -3.09 -4.75 -1.07
N THR A 250 -4.41 -4.67 -1.26
CA THR A 250 -5.13 -3.39 -1.34
C THR A 250 -5.44 -2.81 0.04
N SER A 251 -5.75 -1.51 0.11
CA SER A 251 -6.24 -0.84 1.32
C SER A 251 -7.45 -1.54 1.98
N ASP A 252 -8.24 -2.25 1.18
CA ASP A 252 -9.44 -2.98 1.62
C ASP A 252 -9.11 -4.43 2.04
N GLY A 253 -7.83 -4.78 2.12
CA GLY A 253 -7.34 -6.09 2.52
C GLY A 253 -7.69 -7.18 1.51
N VAL A 254 -7.81 -6.84 0.22
CA VAL A 254 -7.91 -7.82 -0.85
C VAL A 254 -6.51 -8.15 -1.32
N HIS A 255 -6.19 -9.45 -1.32
CA HIS A 255 -4.91 -9.92 -1.83
C HIS A 255 -4.95 -9.92 -3.36
N LEU A 256 -4.13 -9.08 -3.99
CA LEU A 256 -3.92 -9.12 -5.43
C LEU A 256 -2.94 -10.26 -5.69
N GLN A 257 -3.47 -11.47 -5.90
CA GLN A 257 -2.64 -12.52 -6.47
C GLN A 257 -2.22 -12.03 -7.86
N THR A 258 -0.92 -11.81 -8.05
CA THR A 258 -0.34 -11.89 -9.40
C THR A 258 -0.80 -13.23 -9.94
N ARG A 259 -1.66 -13.21 -10.96
CA ARG A 259 -2.16 -14.40 -11.65
C ARG A 259 -0.97 -15.14 -12.29
N ASN A 260 -0.23 -15.88 -11.48
CA ASN A 260 0.81 -16.80 -11.90
C ASN A 260 0.32 -18.24 -11.84
N THR A 261 -1.00 -18.46 -11.94
CA THR A 261 -1.60 -19.78 -11.99
C THR A 261 -2.85 -19.74 -12.86
N THR A 262 -2.70 -19.59 -14.19
CA THR A 262 -3.41 -20.57 -15.00
C THR A 262 -2.89 -21.92 -14.51
N SER A 263 -3.78 -22.77 -14.01
CA SER A 263 -3.37 -24.05 -13.42
C SER A 263 -2.47 -24.79 -14.41
N LYS A 264 -1.56 -25.64 -13.94
CA LYS A 264 -0.71 -26.43 -14.86
C LYS A 264 -1.58 -27.17 -15.89
N GLU A 265 -2.79 -27.55 -15.50
CA GLU A 265 -3.83 -28.14 -16.35
C GLU A 265 -4.33 -27.15 -17.41
N ASP A 266 -4.70 -25.92 -17.05
CA ASP A 266 -5.12 -24.89 -18.01
C ASP A 266 -4.02 -24.47 -18.99
N LYS A 267 -2.76 -24.51 -18.57
CA LYS A 267 -1.61 -24.28 -19.46
C LYS A 267 -1.41 -25.46 -20.41
N ALA A 268 -1.64 -26.68 -19.93
CA ALA A 268 -1.53 -27.88 -20.74
C ALA A 268 -2.67 -27.99 -21.76
N THR A 269 -3.91 -27.68 -21.38
CA THR A 269 -5.07 -27.65 -22.30
C THR A 269 -4.88 -26.58 -23.37
N LYS A 270 -4.51 -25.35 -22.99
CA LYS A 270 -4.19 -24.29 -23.96
C LYS A 270 -3.01 -24.65 -24.86
N LYS A 271 -1.98 -25.32 -24.34
CA LYS A 271 -0.87 -25.80 -25.18
C LYS A 271 -1.36 -26.87 -26.16
N LYS A 272 -2.25 -27.78 -25.76
CA LYS A 272 -2.85 -28.79 -26.65
C LYS A 272 -3.74 -28.16 -27.72
N GLU A 273 -4.63 -27.25 -27.35
CA GLU A 273 -5.47 -26.49 -28.27
C GLU A 273 -4.62 -25.69 -29.28
N LEU A 274 -3.55 -25.06 -28.81
CA LEU A 274 -2.62 -24.35 -29.67
C LEU A 274 -1.85 -25.31 -30.59
N THR A 275 -1.44 -26.47 -30.11
CA THR A 275 -0.78 -27.49 -30.96
C THR A 275 -1.71 -28.01 -32.05
N GLU A 276 -2.99 -28.17 -31.73
CA GLU A 276 -4.03 -28.61 -32.68
C GLU A 276 -4.34 -27.52 -33.71
N PHE A 277 -4.48 -26.26 -33.27
CA PHE A 277 -4.68 -25.11 -34.14
C PHE A 277 -3.51 -24.87 -35.10
N LEU A 278 -2.28 -25.10 -34.64
CA LEU A 278 -1.08 -24.98 -35.44
C LEU A 278 -0.80 -26.21 -36.30
N ARG A 279 -1.56 -27.31 -36.16
CA ARG A 279 -1.39 -28.50 -36.98
C ARG A 279 -1.76 -28.18 -38.42
N GLY A 280 -0.84 -28.45 -39.36
CA GLY A 280 -1.08 -28.26 -40.80
C GLY A 280 -0.84 -26.84 -41.34
N ARG A 281 -0.82 -25.79 -40.50
CA ARG A 281 -0.46 -24.43 -40.97
C ARG A 281 1.04 -24.31 -41.28
N THR A 282 1.40 -23.60 -42.34
CA THR A 282 2.80 -23.38 -42.76
C THR A 282 3.17 -21.90 -42.85
N ASP A 283 2.32 -21.03 -42.29
CA ASP A 283 2.58 -19.60 -42.27
C ASP A 283 3.81 -19.29 -41.39
N PRO A 284 4.64 -18.29 -41.75
CA PRO A 284 5.80 -17.89 -40.95
C PRO A 284 5.40 -17.49 -39.52
N GLY A 285 4.18 -16.96 -39.33
CA GLY A 285 3.64 -16.68 -38.00
C GLY A 285 3.35 -17.95 -37.18
N ALA A 286 2.92 -19.04 -37.82
CA ALA A 286 2.69 -20.32 -37.14
C ALA A 286 4.01 -20.97 -36.70
N GLU A 287 5.08 -20.84 -37.49
CA GLU A 287 6.42 -21.32 -37.14
C GLU A 287 7.00 -20.57 -35.94
N MET A 288 6.87 -19.24 -35.91
CA MET A 288 7.28 -18.42 -34.77
C MET A 288 6.52 -18.77 -33.49
N LEU A 289 5.21 -19.01 -33.58
CA LEU A 289 4.40 -19.42 -32.43
C LEU A 289 4.77 -20.81 -31.91
N ARG A 290 5.23 -21.74 -32.77
CA ARG A 290 5.76 -23.05 -32.32
C ARG A 290 7.09 -22.91 -31.58
N LEU A 291 7.99 -22.07 -32.09
CA LEU A 291 9.30 -21.80 -31.49
C LEU A 291 9.18 -21.16 -30.11
N VAL A 292 8.35 -20.11 -30.00
CA VAL A 292 8.14 -19.39 -28.72
C VAL A 292 7.51 -20.29 -27.65
N ASN A 293 6.64 -21.22 -28.05
CA ASN A 293 5.92 -22.10 -27.11
C ASN A 293 6.56 -23.49 -26.93
N GLY A 294 7.69 -23.76 -27.58
CA GLY A 294 8.41 -25.04 -27.48
C GLY A 294 7.55 -26.24 -27.86
N ILE A 295 6.86 -26.16 -29.00
CA ILE A 295 6.08 -27.26 -29.59
C ILE A 295 6.99 -27.95 -30.60
N GLN A 296 7.23 -29.26 -30.43
CA GLN A 296 8.02 -30.05 -31.40
C GLN A 296 7.11 -30.46 -32.56
N ASP A 297 7.58 -30.27 -33.79
CA ASP A 297 6.93 -30.77 -35.00
C ASP A 297 7.47 -32.17 -35.32
N ASP A 298 6.59 -33.15 -35.52
CA ASP A 298 6.93 -34.51 -35.99
C ASP A 298 7.28 -34.57 -37.49
N ARG A 299 7.28 -33.42 -38.17
CA ARG A 299 7.59 -33.35 -39.60
C ARG A 299 9.11 -33.39 -39.79
N PRO A 300 9.63 -34.19 -40.73
CA PRO A 300 11.02 -34.09 -41.12
C PRO A 300 11.26 -32.65 -41.58
N LYS A 301 12.24 -31.98 -40.98
CA LYS A 301 12.69 -30.66 -41.39
C LYS A 301 13.11 -30.74 -42.85
N SER A 302 12.20 -30.54 -43.79
CA SER A 302 12.56 -30.30 -45.18
C SER A 302 13.15 -28.90 -45.21
N PRO A 303 14.46 -28.73 -45.41
CA PRO A 303 15.00 -27.40 -45.59
C PRO A 303 14.37 -26.85 -46.87
N ALA A 304 13.75 -25.67 -46.77
CA ALA A 304 13.07 -25.02 -47.89
C ALA A 304 13.98 -24.77 -49.10
N LEU A 305 15.30 -24.96 -48.97
CA LEU A 305 16.25 -25.17 -50.05
C LEU A 305 17.26 -26.24 -49.64
N SER A 306 17.66 -27.14 -50.55
CA SER A 306 18.81 -28.02 -50.32
C SER A 306 20.07 -27.17 -50.07
N LYS A 307 21.02 -27.68 -49.27
CA LYS A 307 22.30 -26.99 -49.01
C LYS A 307 23.02 -26.61 -50.32
N ASP A 308 22.88 -27.44 -51.35
CA ASP A 308 23.46 -27.18 -52.67
C ASP A 308 22.76 -26.04 -53.41
N ALA A 309 21.44 -25.89 -53.26
CA ALA A 309 20.70 -24.77 -53.84
C ALA A 309 21.02 -23.44 -53.11
N MET A 310 21.25 -23.47 -51.79
CA MET A 310 21.71 -22.30 -51.04
C MET A 310 23.16 -21.90 -51.36
N MET A 311 24.05 -22.85 -51.66
CA MET A 311 25.40 -22.56 -52.16
C MET A 311 25.37 -21.93 -53.56
N LYS A 312 24.53 -22.43 -54.47
CA LYS A 312 24.38 -21.85 -55.83
C LYS A 312 23.79 -20.44 -55.84
N MET A 313 22.96 -20.09 -54.86
CA MET A 313 22.30 -18.78 -54.75
C MET A 313 23.13 -17.74 -53.97
N GLY A 314 24.34 -18.07 -53.49
CA GLY A 314 25.24 -17.12 -52.82
C GLY A 314 24.74 -16.58 -51.46
N LEU A 315 23.66 -17.14 -50.90
CA LEU A 315 22.99 -16.67 -49.69
C LEU A 315 23.54 -17.26 -48.38
N SER A 316 24.59 -18.09 -48.44
CA SER A 316 25.25 -18.60 -47.23
C SER A 316 26.11 -17.51 -46.59
N THR A 317 25.52 -16.73 -45.68
CA THR A 317 26.23 -15.79 -44.77
C THR A 317 27.04 -16.50 -43.67
N ARG A 318 27.44 -17.75 -43.89
CA ARG A 318 28.57 -18.36 -43.21
C ARG A 318 29.55 -18.81 -44.28
N GLN A 319 30.49 -17.94 -44.61
CA GLN A 319 31.80 -18.42 -45.01
C GLN A 319 32.24 -19.39 -43.91
N VAL A 320 32.50 -20.64 -44.29
CA VAL A 320 33.13 -21.61 -43.40
C VAL A 320 34.47 -20.99 -43.03
N LEU A 321 34.53 -20.40 -41.84
CA LEU A 321 35.75 -19.83 -41.28
C LEU A 321 36.82 -20.90 -41.41
N THR A 322 37.92 -20.54 -42.06
CA THR A 322 39.07 -21.43 -42.11
C THR A 322 39.46 -21.79 -40.67
N LYS A 323 40.05 -22.97 -40.45
CA LYS A 323 40.38 -23.44 -39.09
C LYS A 323 41.21 -22.40 -38.32
N GLU A 324 42.00 -21.61 -39.03
CA GLU A 324 42.80 -20.51 -38.50
C GLU A 324 41.96 -19.31 -38.04
N GLU A 325 40.97 -18.89 -38.82
CA GLU A 325 40.07 -17.78 -38.44
C GLU A 325 39.14 -18.16 -37.28
N ALA A 326 38.71 -19.43 -37.21
CA ALA A 326 37.95 -19.94 -36.07
C ALA A 326 38.80 -19.93 -34.78
N ALA A 327 40.09 -20.31 -34.89
CA ALA A 327 41.03 -20.23 -33.77
C ALA A 327 41.30 -18.77 -33.36
N ALA A 328 41.42 -17.85 -34.32
CA ALA A 328 41.60 -16.42 -34.05
C ALA A 328 40.39 -15.81 -33.31
N LYS A 329 39.16 -16.13 -33.75
CA LYS A 329 37.94 -15.68 -33.07
C LYS A 329 37.81 -16.26 -31.67
N LYS A 330 38.18 -17.53 -31.47
CA LYS A 330 38.19 -18.14 -30.14
C LYS A 330 39.17 -17.42 -29.21
N ARG A 331 40.39 -17.11 -29.69
CA ARG A 331 41.38 -16.33 -28.93
C ARG A 331 40.87 -14.93 -28.56
N SER A 332 40.19 -14.24 -29.48
CA SER A 332 39.63 -12.91 -29.17
C SER A 332 38.52 -12.97 -28.13
N ILE A 333 37.67 -14.00 -28.16
CA ILE A 333 36.60 -14.18 -27.18
C ILE A 333 37.19 -14.51 -25.80
N ASP A 334 38.18 -15.40 -25.73
CA ASP A 334 38.85 -15.75 -24.47
C ASP A 334 39.59 -14.55 -23.87
N ALA A 335 40.16 -13.66 -24.70
CA ALA A 335 40.78 -12.43 -24.25
C ALA A 335 39.75 -11.46 -23.64
N LEU A 336 38.59 -11.29 -24.30
CA LEU A 336 37.51 -10.44 -23.78
C LEU A 336 36.98 -10.95 -22.44
N LEU A 337 36.77 -12.27 -22.32
CA LEU A 337 36.29 -12.88 -21.08
C LEU A 337 37.28 -12.71 -19.91
N LYS A 338 38.59 -12.78 -20.19
CA LYS A 338 39.62 -12.47 -19.19
C LYS A 338 39.60 -10.99 -18.78
N THR A 339 39.38 -10.06 -19.71
CA THR A 339 39.30 -8.64 -19.35
C THR A 339 38.06 -8.31 -18.52
N THR A 340 36.93 -9.01 -18.73
CA THR A 340 35.73 -8.83 -17.93
C THR A 340 35.90 -9.41 -16.53
N ALA A 341 36.50 -10.59 -16.39
CA ALA A 341 36.81 -11.19 -15.09
C ALA A 341 37.74 -10.30 -14.25
N ASN A 342 38.79 -9.74 -14.85
CA ASN A 342 39.71 -8.84 -14.14
C ASN A 342 39.04 -7.53 -13.68
N LYS A 343 38.08 -7.00 -14.45
CA LYS A 343 37.28 -5.83 -14.03
C LYS A 343 36.34 -6.15 -12.87
N GLU A 344 35.79 -7.36 -12.83
CA GLU A 344 34.96 -7.84 -11.72
C GLU A 344 35.80 -8.03 -10.44
N GLU A 345 37.05 -8.51 -10.55
CA GLU A 345 37.98 -8.60 -9.41
C GLU A 345 38.46 -7.22 -8.92
N GLU A 346 38.72 -6.25 -9.81
CA GLU A 346 39.08 -4.88 -9.42
C GLU A 346 37.94 -4.13 -8.72
N THR A 347 36.69 -4.39 -9.13
CA THR A 347 35.51 -3.79 -8.49
C THR A 347 35.20 -4.41 -7.14
N GLN A 348 35.51 -5.69 -6.92
CA GLN A 348 35.40 -6.33 -5.60
C GLN A 348 36.49 -5.88 -4.61
N LYS A 349 37.71 -5.56 -5.05
CA LYS A 349 38.80 -5.09 -4.16
C LYS A 349 38.62 -3.64 -3.67
N LYS A 350 37.83 -2.82 -4.35
CA LYS A 350 37.48 -1.46 -3.88
C LYS A 350 36.20 -1.50 -3.05
N GLN A 351 36.28 -2.04 -1.84
CA GLN A 351 35.29 -1.72 -0.81
C GLN A 351 35.32 -0.20 -0.60
N ARG A 352 34.23 0.47 -0.99
CA ARG A 352 34.02 1.89 -0.70
C ARG A 352 33.87 2.05 0.80
N TYR A 353 34.97 2.35 1.48
CA TYR A 353 34.93 2.94 2.81
C TYR A 353 34.30 4.33 2.67
N VAL A 354 33.05 4.43 3.07
CA VAL A 354 32.43 5.71 3.40
C VAL A 354 32.85 5.98 4.84
N TYR A 355 33.76 6.93 5.04
CA TYR A 355 34.15 7.38 6.38
C TYR A 355 32.91 7.95 7.09
N LEU A 356 32.74 7.49 8.33
CA LEU A 356 31.64 7.75 9.28
C LEU A 356 31.43 9.23 9.58
#